data_AF-A0AAD9V2F8-F1
#
_entry.id   AF-A0AAD9V2F8-F1
#
_cell.length_a   1.000
_cell.length_b   1.000
_cell.length_c   1.000
_cell.angle_alpha   90.00
_cell.angle_beta   90.00
_cell.angle_gamma   90.00
#
_symmetry.space_group_name_H-M   'P 1'
#
loop_
_entity.id
_entity.type
_entity.pdbx_description
1 polymer ?
#
loop_
_entity_poly.entity_id
_entity_poly.type
_entity_poly.pdbx_seq_one_letter_code
_entity_poly.pdbx_strand_id
1 'polypeptide(L)'
;MPTGRRLAAGGQIDHGDYRKLGVYRPGESHPQEKWHKVGEDGKDRQDMYGHYRMNNKFLDSFDPPPRSEKAKTVQNMKFNNLASFSVSEAQSDYCKEHSWDPEEPLCSRVSLNGRLVHVDSKELKFAQNALFSRHPVMKMWPKDHGWQTLKLNITRVWLQDIYGPANIISVEDYLKANLKRRTSFY
;
A
#
# COMPACT_ATOMS: atom_id res chain seq x y z
N MET A 1 40.06 -48.29 8.06
CA MET A 1 39.23 -47.12 8.48
C MET A 1 38.47 -46.63 7.26
N PRO A 2 37.14 -46.45 7.34
CA PRO A 2 36.26 -47.08 6.36
C PRO A 2 35.35 -46.11 5.57
N THR A 3 35.00 -46.55 4.36
CA THR A 3 33.66 -46.55 3.73
C THR A 3 32.91 -45.23 3.51
N GLY A 4 32.94 -44.74 2.27
CA GLY A 4 31.84 -43.96 1.69
C GLY A 4 30.80 -44.92 1.10
N ARG A 5 29.68 -45.12 1.79
CA ARG A 5 28.57 -45.99 1.35
C ARG A 5 27.54 -45.13 0.61
N ARG A 6 27.22 -45.53 -0.62
CA ARG A 6 26.05 -45.10 -1.40
C ARG A 6 24.76 -45.28 -0.61
N LEU A 7 23.83 -44.34 -0.76
CA LEU A 7 22.43 -44.67 -0.99
C LEU A 7 21.94 -43.88 -2.21
N ALA A 8 21.44 -44.64 -3.17
CA ALA A 8 20.72 -44.20 -4.34
C ALA A 8 19.21 -44.34 -4.06
N ALA A 9 18.43 -43.43 -4.64
CA ALA A 9 17.05 -43.56 -5.13
C ALA A 9 16.52 -42.12 -5.19
N GLY A 10 16.29 -41.53 -6.35
CA GLY A 10 15.33 -42.04 -7.33
C GLY A 10 14.07 -41.18 -7.19
N GLY A 11 14.09 -40.03 -7.85
CA GLY A 11 12.97 -39.09 -7.93
C GLY A 11 13.18 -38.22 -9.15
N GLN A 12 12.93 -38.82 -10.32
CA GLN A 12 12.90 -38.13 -11.60
C GLN A 12 11.80 -37.07 -11.51
N ILE A 13 12.18 -35.79 -11.56
CA ILE A 13 11.21 -34.71 -11.68
C ILE A 13 10.58 -34.87 -13.06
N ASP A 14 9.34 -35.38 -13.08
CA ASP A 14 8.54 -35.43 -14.29
C ASP A 14 8.33 -34.00 -14.77
N HIS A 15 8.95 -33.66 -15.90
CA HIS A 15 8.76 -32.39 -16.59
C HIS A 15 7.34 -32.21 -17.17
N GLY A 16 6.41 -33.14 -16.88
CA GLY A 16 5.00 -33.09 -17.23
C GLY A 16 4.15 -32.11 -16.43
N ASP A 17 4.54 -31.68 -15.22
CA ASP A 17 3.63 -30.95 -14.31
C ASP A 17 3.71 -29.41 -14.38
N TYR A 18 4.66 -28.86 -15.16
CA TYR A 18 4.75 -27.41 -15.39
C TYR A 18 3.90 -26.91 -16.57
N ARG A 19 3.07 -27.76 -17.20
CA ARG A 19 2.17 -27.37 -18.30
C ARG A 19 0.72 -27.13 -17.89
N LYS A 20 0.43 -26.97 -16.59
CA LYS A 20 -0.94 -26.69 -16.10
C LYS A 20 -1.09 -25.44 -15.24
N LEU A 21 -0.16 -24.50 -15.34
CA LEU A 21 -0.32 -23.16 -14.77
C LEU A 21 -0.23 -22.14 -15.91
N GLY A 22 -1.38 -21.62 -16.33
CA GLY A 22 -1.41 -20.45 -17.23
C GLY A 22 -2.40 -20.47 -18.39
N VAL A 23 -3.51 -21.21 -18.33
CA VAL A 23 -4.62 -21.00 -19.28
C VAL A 23 -5.89 -20.74 -18.49
N TYR A 24 -6.33 -19.49 -18.45
CA TYR A 24 -7.65 -19.12 -17.93
C TYR A 24 -8.72 -19.70 -18.85
N ARG A 25 -9.58 -20.56 -18.31
CA ARG A 25 -10.75 -21.12 -18.99
C ARG A 25 -12.01 -20.58 -18.31
N PRO A 26 -12.86 -19.81 -19.02
CA PRO A 26 -14.13 -19.36 -18.46
C PRO A 26 -15.00 -20.57 -18.09
N GLY A 27 -15.35 -20.70 -16.81
CA GLY A 27 -16.32 -21.70 -16.31
C GLY A 27 -15.75 -22.86 -15.48
N GLU A 28 -14.42 -22.98 -15.31
CA GLU A 28 -13.83 -23.96 -14.38
C GLU A 28 -13.48 -23.28 -13.04
N SER A 29 -14.08 -23.73 -11.93
CA SER A 29 -13.86 -23.17 -10.59
C SER A 29 -12.44 -23.44 -10.09
N HIS A 30 -11.71 -22.38 -9.71
CA HIS A 30 -10.34 -22.48 -9.20
C HIS A 30 -10.27 -22.99 -7.75
N PRO A 31 -9.19 -23.68 -7.34
CA PRO A 31 -9.03 -24.16 -5.96
C PRO A 31 -9.03 -23.05 -4.89
N GLN A 32 -8.80 -21.79 -5.27
CA GLN A 32 -8.87 -20.64 -4.37
C GLN A 32 -10.31 -20.25 -3.98
N GLU A 33 -11.33 -20.60 -4.77
CA GLU A 33 -12.73 -20.30 -4.46
C GLU A 33 -13.29 -21.15 -3.30
N LYS A 34 -12.65 -22.28 -3.00
CA LYS A 34 -13.05 -23.16 -1.88
C LYS A 34 -12.75 -22.57 -0.50
N TRP A 35 -11.87 -21.57 -0.40
CA TRP A 35 -11.56 -20.91 0.89
C TRP A 35 -12.67 -19.96 1.37
N HIS A 36 -13.67 -19.66 0.53
CA HIS A 36 -14.72 -18.71 0.87
C HIS A 36 -16.04 -19.36 1.37
N LYS A 37 -16.13 -20.69 1.47
CA LYS A 37 -17.44 -21.35 1.65
C LYS A 37 -17.62 -22.33 2.81
N VAL A 38 -16.64 -22.61 3.67
CA VAL A 38 -16.89 -23.50 4.82
C VAL A 38 -16.16 -23.00 6.06
N GLY A 39 -16.91 -22.37 6.96
CA GLY A 39 -16.63 -22.45 8.40
C GLY A 39 -17.22 -23.77 8.91
N GLU A 40 -16.48 -24.49 9.74
CA GLU A 40 -16.77 -25.87 10.17
C GLU A 40 -17.99 -26.07 11.09
N ASP A 41 -18.89 -25.11 11.25
CA ASP A 41 -20.05 -25.23 12.15
C ASP A 41 -21.41 -24.97 11.48
N GLY A 42 -21.45 -24.77 10.16
CA GLY A 42 -22.71 -24.78 9.39
C GLY A 42 -23.73 -23.70 9.77
N LYS A 43 -23.32 -22.60 10.41
CA LYS A 43 -24.23 -21.49 10.75
C LYS A 43 -24.20 -20.39 9.68
N ASP A 44 -25.39 -19.96 9.30
CA ASP A 44 -25.62 -19.07 8.17
C ASP A 44 -25.23 -17.61 8.51
N ARG A 45 -24.84 -16.85 7.49
CA ARG A 45 -24.19 -15.53 7.62
C ARG A 45 -25.12 -14.45 8.21
N GLN A 46 -26.42 -14.70 8.27
CA GLN A 46 -27.41 -13.76 8.81
C GLN A 46 -27.47 -13.73 10.35
N ASP A 47 -26.98 -14.78 11.00
CA ASP A 47 -27.05 -14.95 12.46
C ASP A 47 -25.97 -14.13 13.19
N MET A 48 -24.95 -13.68 12.44
CA MET A 48 -23.85 -12.86 12.94
C MET A 48 -24.28 -11.45 13.35
N TYR A 49 -25.38 -10.90 12.82
CA TYR A 49 -25.84 -9.55 13.20
C TYR A 49 -26.74 -9.54 14.45
N GLY A 50 -27.30 -10.69 14.85
CA GLY A 50 -28.19 -10.80 16.02
C GLY A 50 -27.48 -11.17 17.32
N HIS A 51 -26.29 -11.79 17.25
CA HIS A 51 -25.60 -12.29 18.44
C HIS A 51 -24.69 -11.25 19.14
N TYR A 52 -24.38 -10.13 18.47
CA TYR A 52 -23.65 -9.00 19.08
C TYR A 52 -24.48 -8.09 19.99
N ARG A 53 -25.67 -8.53 20.42
CA ARG A 53 -26.50 -7.78 21.37
C ARG A 53 -26.44 -8.27 22.82
N MET A 54 -25.70 -9.34 23.13
CA MET A 54 -25.57 -9.79 24.51
C MET A 54 -24.17 -10.35 24.77
N ASN A 55 -23.28 -9.45 25.23
CA ASN A 55 -22.33 -9.64 26.34
C ASN A 55 -21.13 -8.71 26.15
N ASN A 56 -21.14 -7.60 26.90
CA ASN A 56 -20.10 -6.58 27.03
C ASN A 56 -18.75 -7.13 27.54
N LYS A 57 -18.08 -7.97 26.75
CA LYS A 57 -16.68 -8.39 26.98
C LYS A 57 -15.84 -8.56 25.71
N PHE A 58 -16.41 -8.35 24.51
CA PHE A 58 -15.66 -8.40 23.24
C PHE A 58 -15.47 -7.02 22.58
N LEU A 59 -16.04 -5.95 23.15
CA LEU A 59 -15.80 -4.57 22.69
C LEU A 59 -14.47 -3.98 23.22
N ASP A 60 -13.83 -4.66 24.17
CA ASP A 60 -12.50 -4.29 24.69
C ASP A 60 -11.35 -4.91 23.89
N SER A 61 -11.63 -5.68 22.83
CA SER A 61 -10.61 -6.31 21.98
C SER A 61 -10.39 -5.61 20.63
N PHE A 62 -11.02 -4.45 20.41
CA PHE A 62 -10.43 -3.49 19.49
C PHE A 62 -9.29 -2.82 20.25
N ASP A 63 -8.10 -3.44 20.19
CA ASP A 63 -6.87 -2.76 20.59
C ASP A 63 -6.94 -1.33 20.01
N PRO A 64 -6.84 -0.28 20.85
CA PRO A 64 -6.83 1.08 20.33
C PRO A 64 -5.78 1.14 19.22
N PRO A 65 -6.07 1.74 18.05
CA PRO A 65 -5.11 1.83 16.97
C PRO A 65 -3.73 2.17 17.54
N PRO A 66 -2.68 1.38 17.23
CA PRO A 66 -1.41 1.52 17.93
C PRO A 66 -0.98 2.99 17.86
N ARG A 67 -0.58 3.56 19.01
CA ARG A 67 -0.02 4.92 19.10
C ARG A 67 0.90 5.17 17.91
N SER A 68 0.90 6.39 17.38
CA SER A 68 1.62 6.66 16.12
C SER A 68 3.12 6.29 16.20
N GLU A 69 3.72 6.34 17.40
CA GLU A 69 5.09 5.90 17.68
C GLU A 69 5.36 4.40 17.41
N LYS A 70 4.31 3.57 17.48
CA LYS A 70 4.34 2.13 17.22
C LYS A 70 4.12 1.80 15.74
N ALA A 71 3.76 2.78 14.91
CA ALA A 71 3.65 2.56 13.47
C ALA A 71 5.03 2.17 12.90
N LYS A 72 5.08 1.10 12.09
CA LYS A 72 6.33 0.59 11.51
C LYS A 72 7.14 1.68 10.79
N THR A 73 6.47 2.59 10.09
CA THR A 73 7.12 3.73 9.44
C THR A 73 7.88 4.60 10.43
N VAL A 74 7.29 4.92 11.60
CA VAL A 74 7.95 5.72 12.64
C VAL A 74 9.08 4.94 13.29
N GLN A 75 8.90 3.63 13.51
CA GLN A 75 9.97 2.77 14.02
C GLN A 75 11.16 2.69 13.06
N ASN A 76 10.91 2.48 11.77
CA ASN A 76 11.96 2.42 10.74
C ASN A 76 12.73 3.74 10.64
N MET A 77 12.02 4.87 10.75
CA MET A 77 12.62 6.21 10.70
C MET A 77 13.67 6.44 11.79
N LYS A 78 13.55 5.77 12.95
CA LYS A 78 14.56 5.86 14.04
C LYS A 78 15.91 5.27 13.65
N PHE A 79 15.93 4.31 12.73
CA PHE A 79 17.15 3.65 12.25
C PHE A 79 17.64 4.25 10.94
N ASN A 80 16.72 4.45 9.99
CA ASN A 80 17.01 5.03 8.69
C ASN A 80 15.79 5.80 8.20
N ASN A 81 15.97 7.11 8.04
CA ASN A 81 14.90 7.99 7.60
C ASN A 81 14.84 8.19 6.08
N LEU A 82 15.65 7.47 5.29
CA LEU A 82 15.52 7.44 3.84
C LEU A 82 14.18 6.82 3.45
N ALA A 83 13.43 7.54 2.63
CA ALA A 83 12.11 7.14 2.18
C ALA A 83 11.89 7.49 0.71
N SER A 84 11.09 6.68 0.04
CA SER A 84 10.54 6.96 -1.28
C SER A 84 9.02 7.00 -1.19
N PHE A 85 8.41 7.97 -1.84
CA PHE A 85 6.97 8.13 -1.95
C PHE A 85 6.60 8.17 -3.42
N SER A 86 5.74 7.26 -3.86
CA SER A 86 5.31 7.17 -5.26
C SER A 86 3.81 7.38 -5.37
N VAL A 87 3.39 8.14 -6.38
CA VAL A 87 1.98 8.33 -6.76
C VAL A 87 1.84 8.17 -8.27
N SER A 88 0.70 7.66 -8.70
CA SER A 88 0.40 7.37 -10.10
C SER A 88 -0.98 7.89 -10.47
N GLU A 89 -1.13 8.29 -11.72
CA GLU A 89 -2.42 8.65 -12.32
C GLU A 89 -3.44 7.49 -12.25
N ALA A 90 -2.98 6.23 -12.08
CA ALA A 90 -3.84 5.06 -11.83
C ALA A 90 -4.63 5.14 -10.52
N GLN A 91 -4.26 6.04 -9.58
CA GLN A 91 -5.04 6.31 -8.38
C GLN A 91 -6.26 7.21 -8.66
N SER A 92 -6.36 7.75 -9.87
CA SER A 92 -7.49 8.49 -10.41
C SER A 92 -8.12 7.73 -11.58
N ASP A 93 -9.16 8.29 -12.18
CA ASP A 93 -9.77 7.71 -13.40
C ASP A 93 -8.96 7.97 -14.68
N TYR A 94 -7.89 8.78 -14.63
CA TYR A 94 -7.16 9.22 -15.82
C TYR A 94 -6.69 8.07 -16.71
N CYS A 95 -6.02 7.06 -16.16
CA CYS A 95 -5.52 5.95 -16.97
C CYS A 95 -6.66 5.07 -17.52
N LYS A 96 -7.74 4.93 -16.76
CA LYS A 96 -8.94 4.22 -17.18
C LYS A 96 -9.67 4.93 -18.32
N GLU A 97 -9.78 6.26 -18.26
CA GLU A 97 -10.34 7.10 -19.34
C GLU A 97 -9.57 6.91 -20.66
N HIS A 98 -8.26 6.66 -20.59
CA HIS A 98 -7.41 6.44 -21.75
C HIS A 98 -7.26 4.96 -22.14
N SER A 99 -7.92 4.04 -21.42
CA SER A 99 -7.77 2.58 -21.58
C SER A 99 -6.31 2.11 -21.50
N TRP A 100 -5.52 2.75 -20.63
CA TRP A 100 -4.14 2.38 -20.34
C TRP A 100 -4.08 1.42 -19.15
N ASP A 101 -3.23 0.40 -19.27
CA ASP A 101 -2.86 -0.44 -18.13
C ASP A 101 -2.13 0.41 -17.07
N PRO A 102 -2.31 0.17 -15.76
CA PRO A 102 -1.60 0.92 -14.72
C PRO A 102 -0.06 0.88 -14.81
N GLU A 103 0.52 -0.11 -15.49
CA GLU A 103 1.96 -0.22 -15.72
C GLU A 103 2.43 0.50 -16.99
N GLU A 104 1.50 0.92 -17.86
CA GLU A 104 1.79 1.66 -19.09
C GLU A 104 2.51 2.97 -18.76
N PRO A 105 3.72 3.28 -19.29
CA PRO A 105 4.43 4.52 -18.98
C PRO A 105 3.65 5.81 -19.25
N LEU A 106 2.66 5.78 -20.15
CA LEU A 106 1.76 6.91 -20.39
C LEU A 106 0.77 7.14 -19.23
N CYS A 107 0.46 6.11 -18.45
CA CYS A 107 -0.17 6.21 -17.14
C CYS A 107 0.85 6.72 -16.12
N SER A 108 1.08 8.03 -16.14
CA SER A 108 2.26 8.62 -15.51
C SER A 108 2.38 8.31 -14.00
N ARG A 109 3.61 8.10 -13.55
CA ARG A 109 3.96 7.89 -12.14
C ARG A 109 5.15 8.74 -11.75
N VAL A 110 5.06 9.41 -10.60
CA VAL A 110 6.17 10.13 -10.00
C VAL A 110 6.62 9.44 -8.72
N SER A 111 7.94 9.33 -8.54
CA SER A 111 8.59 8.82 -7.33
C SER A 111 9.46 9.91 -6.71
N LEU A 112 9.09 10.34 -5.52
CA LEU A 112 9.80 11.33 -4.72
C LEU A 112 10.69 10.61 -3.71
N ASN A 113 11.99 10.80 -3.81
CA ASN A 113 12.96 10.18 -2.90
C ASN A 113 13.55 11.24 -1.98
N GLY A 114 13.77 10.89 -0.72
CA GLY A 114 14.23 11.87 0.25
C GLY A 114 14.39 11.31 1.66
N ARG A 115 14.27 12.20 2.64
CA ARG A 115 14.29 11.85 4.06
C ARG A 115 12.99 12.25 4.73
N LEU A 116 12.38 11.32 5.45
CA LEU A 116 11.22 11.60 6.29
C LEU A 116 11.70 12.24 7.59
N VAL A 117 11.15 13.40 7.95
CA VAL A 117 11.54 14.15 9.15
C VAL A 117 10.31 14.68 9.86
N HIS A 118 10.43 14.93 11.17
CA HIS A 118 9.41 15.66 11.90
C HIS A 118 9.29 17.09 11.39
N VAL A 119 8.06 17.60 11.34
CA VAL A 119 7.82 19.00 11.00
C VAL A 119 8.19 19.89 12.18
N ASP A 120 8.92 20.97 11.91
CA ASP A 120 9.33 21.94 12.92
C ASP A 120 8.14 22.75 13.43
N SER A 121 8.25 23.29 14.65
CA SER A 121 7.19 24.07 15.29
C SER A 121 6.71 25.26 14.46
N LYS A 122 7.61 25.88 13.69
CA LYS A 122 7.31 27.01 12.78
C LYS A 122 6.41 26.61 11.61
N GLU A 123 6.53 25.39 11.11
CA GLU A 123 5.81 24.88 9.94
C GLU A 123 4.59 24.02 10.32
N LEU A 124 4.51 23.57 11.57
CA LEU A 124 3.51 22.61 12.03
C LEU A 124 2.07 23.03 11.70
N LYS A 125 1.73 24.30 11.95
CA LYS A 125 0.39 24.84 11.66
C LYS A 125 0.07 24.76 10.16
N PHE A 126 1.03 25.08 9.30
CA PHE A 126 0.86 24.98 7.85
C PHE A 126 0.69 23.51 7.43
N ALA A 127 1.54 22.61 7.91
CA ALA A 127 1.50 21.20 7.56
C ALA A 127 0.18 20.53 8.01
N GLN A 128 -0.28 20.80 9.23
CA GLN A 128 -1.56 20.29 9.71
C GLN A 128 -2.75 20.86 8.91
N ASN A 129 -2.74 22.14 8.58
CA ASN A 129 -3.78 22.73 7.73
C ASN A 129 -3.81 22.08 6.33
N ALA A 130 -2.64 21.83 5.73
CA ALA A 130 -2.54 21.16 4.43
C ALA A 130 -3.02 19.70 4.49
N LEU A 131 -2.71 18.97 5.56
CA LEU A 131 -3.21 17.60 5.76
C LEU A 131 -4.73 17.58 5.97
N PHE A 132 -5.24 18.43 6.87
CA PHE A 132 -6.64 18.40 7.26
C PHE A 132 -7.58 19.02 6.24
N SER A 133 -7.09 19.86 5.32
CA SER A 133 -7.90 20.33 4.19
C SER A 133 -8.22 19.20 3.20
N ARG A 134 -7.29 18.24 3.05
CA ARG A 134 -7.45 17.06 2.19
C ARG A 134 -8.06 15.86 2.91
N HIS A 135 -7.82 15.73 4.21
CA HIS A 135 -8.32 14.65 5.05
C HIS A 135 -8.98 15.18 6.35
N PRO A 136 -10.19 15.76 6.28
CA PRO A 136 -10.84 16.38 7.43
C PRO A 136 -11.05 15.44 8.63
N VAL A 137 -11.24 14.13 8.37
CA VAL A 137 -11.41 13.09 9.40
C VAL A 137 -10.24 13.01 10.37
N MET A 138 -9.03 13.39 9.95
CA MET A 138 -7.84 13.37 10.81
C MET A 138 -7.96 14.33 12.01
N LYS A 139 -8.79 15.37 11.93
CA LYS A 139 -9.07 16.27 13.08
C LYS A 139 -9.82 15.56 14.20
N MET A 140 -10.55 14.50 13.87
CA MET A 140 -11.36 13.73 14.81
C MET A 140 -10.64 12.49 15.34
N TRP A 141 -9.40 12.25 14.92
CA TRP A 141 -8.64 11.11 15.43
C TRP A 141 -8.40 11.22 16.95
N PRO A 142 -8.33 10.09 17.67
CA PRO A 142 -8.14 10.08 19.13
C PRO A 142 -6.87 10.84 19.54
N LYS A 143 -6.97 11.80 20.46
CA LYS A 143 -5.85 12.69 20.82
C LYS A 143 -4.74 11.98 21.61
N ASP A 144 -5.10 10.93 22.34
CA ASP A 144 -4.22 10.12 23.20
C ASP A 144 -3.33 9.14 22.41
N HIS A 145 -3.45 9.09 21.09
CA HIS A 145 -2.62 8.26 20.22
C HIS A 145 -1.27 8.89 19.84
N GLY A 146 -1.03 10.12 20.29
CA GLY A 146 0.25 10.83 20.09
C GLY A 146 0.59 11.00 18.62
N TRP A 147 -0.35 11.47 17.80
CA TRP A 147 -0.14 11.67 16.35
C TRP A 147 1.02 12.62 16.06
N GLN A 148 1.85 12.25 15.10
CA GLN A 148 3.03 13.00 14.69
C GLN A 148 2.86 13.48 13.25
N THR A 149 3.23 14.74 12.99
CA THR A 149 3.24 15.30 11.64
C THR A 149 4.65 15.21 11.06
N LEU A 150 4.78 14.55 9.91
CA LEU A 150 6.05 14.33 9.22
C LEU A 150 6.03 15.02 7.85
N LYS A 151 7.20 15.41 7.36
CA LYS A 151 7.42 15.87 5.98
C LYS A 151 8.51 15.05 5.29
N LEU A 152 8.42 14.94 3.97
CA LEU A 152 9.47 14.36 3.15
C LEU A 152 10.36 15.48 2.62
N ASN A 153 11.62 15.54 3.08
CA ASN A 153 12.64 16.39 2.48
C ASN A 153 13.13 15.73 1.20
N ILE A 154 12.59 16.18 0.06
CA ILE A 154 12.84 15.61 -1.26
C ILE A 154 14.28 15.91 -1.69
N THR A 155 14.99 14.90 -2.18
CA THR A 155 16.33 15.00 -2.74
C THR A 155 16.40 14.57 -4.20
N ARG A 156 15.47 13.72 -4.68
CA ARG A 156 15.37 13.31 -6.09
C ARG A 156 13.92 13.10 -6.50
N VAL A 157 13.62 13.46 -7.74
CA VAL A 157 12.30 13.29 -8.36
C VAL A 157 12.46 12.50 -9.64
N TRP A 158 11.79 11.34 -9.71
CA TRP A 158 11.79 10.48 -10.90
C TRP A 158 10.38 10.46 -11.48
N LEU A 159 10.25 10.86 -12.74
CA LEU A 159 8.98 10.86 -13.46
C LEU A 159 9.04 9.82 -14.57
N GLN A 160 8.09 8.88 -14.56
CA GLN A 160 7.85 7.98 -15.68
C GLN A 160 6.53 8.41 -16.32
N ASP A 161 6.62 9.08 -17.45
CA ASP A 161 5.49 9.64 -18.21
C ASP A 161 5.57 9.35 -19.72
N ILE A 162 6.64 8.68 -20.14
CA ILE A 162 6.90 8.28 -21.52
C ILE A 162 7.70 6.98 -21.52
N TYR A 163 7.73 6.26 -22.64
CA TYR A 163 8.58 5.09 -22.80
C TYR A 163 10.07 5.44 -22.68
N GLY A 164 10.83 4.50 -22.12
CA GLY A 164 12.27 4.66 -21.89
C GLY A 164 12.60 4.89 -20.41
N PRO A 165 13.80 5.40 -20.10
CA PRO A 165 14.21 5.65 -18.72
C PRO A 165 13.37 6.76 -18.08
N ALA A 166 13.26 6.74 -16.76
CA ALA A 166 12.58 7.79 -16.02
C ALA A 166 13.27 9.16 -16.22
N ASN A 167 12.45 10.20 -16.42
CA ASN A 167 12.85 11.58 -16.44
C ASN A 167 13.29 12.02 -15.04
N ILE A 168 14.53 12.49 -14.91
CA ILE A 168 15.07 12.98 -13.65
C ILE A 168 14.82 14.48 -13.55
N ILE A 169 13.95 14.88 -12.63
CA ILE A 169 13.56 16.28 -12.44
C ILE A 169 14.34 16.85 -11.27
N SER A 170 14.85 18.08 -11.41
CA SER A 170 15.49 18.78 -10.31
C SER A 170 14.46 19.09 -9.21
N VAL A 171 14.90 19.08 -7.94
CA VAL A 171 14.00 19.44 -6.83
C VAL A 171 13.52 20.88 -6.96
N GLU A 172 14.35 21.77 -7.49
CA GLU A 172 14.00 23.17 -7.74
C GLU A 172 12.86 23.31 -8.76
N ASP A 173 12.97 22.62 -9.90
CA ASP A 173 11.92 22.65 -10.93
C ASP A 173 10.61 22.03 -10.43
N TYR A 174 10.70 20.93 -9.68
CA TYR A 174 9.53 20.31 -9.05
C TYR A 174 8.81 21.28 -8.10
N LEU A 175 9.55 22.01 -7.26
CA LEU A 175 8.97 22.95 -6.30
C LEU A 175 8.48 24.26 -6.94
N LYS A 176 9.04 24.66 -8.10
CA LYS A 176 8.61 25.84 -8.87
C LYS A 176 7.46 25.56 -9.84
N ALA A 177 7.08 24.30 -10.02
CA ALA A 177 6.05 23.92 -10.97
C ALA A 177 4.70 24.60 -10.66
N ASN A 178 4.05 25.15 -11.68
CA ASN A 178 2.72 25.73 -11.55
C ASN A 178 1.67 24.63 -11.58
N LEU A 179 0.99 24.42 -10.45
CA LEU A 179 -0.10 23.47 -10.36
C LEU A 179 -1.30 23.93 -11.21
N LYS A 180 -1.57 23.23 -12.30
CA LYS A 180 -2.83 23.37 -13.02
C LYS A 180 -3.90 22.60 -12.24
N ARG A 181 -4.83 23.32 -11.61
CA ARG A 181 -6.02 22.69 -11.04
C ARG A 181 -6.84 22.10 -12.18
N ARG A 182 -7.09 20.78 -12.17
CA ARG A 182 -8.13 20.19 -13.01
C ARG A 182 -9.46 20.84 -12.59
N THR A 183 -10.07 21.60 -13.49
CA THR A 183 -11.29 22.38 -13.21
C THR A 183 -12.58 21.59 -13.36
N SER A 184 -12.52 20.29 -13.68
CA SER A 184 -13.69 19.41 -13.68
C SER A 184 -13.36 18.07 -13.03
N PHE A 185 -14.09 17.78 -11.94
CA PHE A 185 -14.34 16.44 -11.43
C PHE A 185 -15.82 16.15 -11.65
N TYR A 186 -16.23 16.10 -12.91
CA TYR A 186 -17.57 15.73 -13.35
C TYR A 186 -17.45 15.11 -14.74
#